data_AF-A0A2E3JQ95-F1
#
_entry.id   AF-A0A2E3JQ95-F1
#
_cell.length_a   1.000
_cell.length_b   1.000
_cell.length_c   1.000
_cell.angle_alpha   90.00
_cell.angle_beta   90.00
_cell.angle_gamma   90.00
#
_symmetry.space_group_name_H-M   'P 1'
#
loop_
_entity.id
_entity.type
_entity.pdbx_description
1 polymer ?
#
loop_
_entity_poly.entity_id
_entity_poly.type
_entity_poly.pdbx_seq_one_letter_code
_entity_poly.pdbx_strand_id
1 'polypeptide(L)' 'MREVTSKDGLGAGIIGLGVMYLIYPWASATMAGAEAFGMLSGMSGVSGLLTIFAGIAVLRSKD' A
#
# COMPACT_ATOMS: atom_id res chain seq x y z
N MET A 1 2.75 -2.71 -28.57
CA MET A 1 1.95 -2.28 -27.39
C MET A 1 1.57 -3.53 -26.64
N ARG A 2 1.91 -3.65 -25.35
CA ARG A 2 1.46 -4.77 -24.51
C ARG A 2 0.03 -4.46 -24.07
N GLU A 3 -0.92 -5.37 -24.30
CA GLU A 3 -2.28 -5.22 -23.80
C GLU A 3 -2.26 -5.21 -22.27
N VAL A 4 -2.94 -4.23 -21.68
CA VAL A 4 -3.11 -4.14 -20.22
C VAL A 4 -4.12 -5.19 -19.82
N THR A 5 -3.70 -6.16 -19.03
CA THR A 5 -4.57 -7.25 -18.58
C THR A 5 -5.24 -6.90 -17.25
N SER A 6 -6.32 -7.62 -16.89
CA SER A 6 -6.98 -7.48 -15.57
C SER A 6 -6.00 -7.68 -14.40
N LYS A 7 -4.98 -8.52 -14.60
CA LYS A 7 -3.92 -8.77 -13.63
C LYS A 7 -2.98 -7.59 -13.46
N ASP A 8 -2.64 -6.90 -14.55
CA ASP A 8 -1.85 -5.66 -14.48
C ASP A 8 -2.62 -4.59 -13.68
N GLY A 9 -3.93 -4.47 -13.91
CA GLY A 9 -4.81 -3.58 -13.15
C GLY A 9 -4.93 -3.94 -11.67
N LEU A 10 -5.12 -5.22 -11.36
CA LEU A 10 -5.19 -5.72 -9.98
C LEU A 10 -3.88 -5.47 -9.23
N GLY A 11 -2.74 -5.82 -9.83
CA GLY A 11 -1.42 -5.64 -9.22
C GLY A 11 -1.10 -4.15 -8.97
N ALA A 12 -1.39 -3.29 -9.95
CA ALA A 12 -1.24 -1.84 -9.77
C ALA A 12 -2.17 -1.27 -8.69
N GLY A 13 -3.42 -1.76 -8.63
CA GLY A 13 -4.38 -1.37 -7.58
C GLY A 13 -3.90 -1.75 -6.18
N ILE A 14 -3.35 -2.95 -6.01
CA ILE A 14 -2.78 -3.41 -4.73
C ILE A 14 -1.58 -2.53 -4.35
N ILE A 15 -0.67 -2.23 -5.29
CA ILE A 15 0.45 -1.31 -5.02
C ILE A 15 -0.08 0.07 -4.59
N GLY A 16 -1.08 0.59 -5.29
CA GLY A 16 -1.73 1.86 -4.94
C GLY A 16 -2.31 1.85 -3.53
N LEU A 17 -2.97 0.77 -3.11
CA LEU A 17 -3.47 0.60 -1.75
C LEU A 17 -2.33 0.62 -0.73
N GLY A 18 -1.21 -0.03 -1.02
CA GLY A 18 -0.03 0.00 -0.14
C GLY A 18 0.57 1.40 0.00
N VAL A 19 0.59 2.21 -1.06
CA VAL A 19 0.99 3.62 -0.99
C VAL A 19 0.02 4.44 -0.15
N MET A 20 -1.29 4.19 -0.26
CA MET A 20 -2.30 4.85 0.58
C MET A 20 -2.08 4.58 2.07
N TYR A 21 -1.71 3.35 2.44
CA TYR A 21 -1.33 3.04 3.83
C TYR A 21 -0.14 3.89 4.30
N LEU A 22 0.87 4.14 3.47
CA LEU A 22 2.03 4.95 3.86
C LEU A 22 1.69 6.43 4.06
N ILE A 23 0.69 6.95 3.34
CA ILE A 23 0.25 8.35 3.42
C ILE A 23 -0.74 8.55 4.57
N TYR A 24 -1.51 7.53 4.93
CA TYR A 24 -2.58 7.60 5.92
C TYR A 24 -2.17 8.20 7.28
N PRO A 25 -1.03 7.83 7.89
CA PRO A 25 -0.58 8.45 9.13
C PRO A 25 -0.47 9.96 9.03
N TRP A 26 0.10 10.46 7.92
CA TRP A 26 0.28 11.90 7.71
C TRP A 26 -1.06 12.64 7.60
N ALA A 27 -2.05 12.03 6.93
CA ALA A 27 -3.42 12.56 6.88
C ALA A 27 -4.09 12.60 8.26
N SER A 28 -3.74 11.68 9.15
CA SER A 28 -4.28 11.60 10.52
C SER A 28 -3.48 12.37 11.58
N ALA A 29 -2.37 13.01 11.19
CA ALA A 29 -1.42 13.64 12.11
C ALA A 29 -2.05 14.76 12.97
N THR A 30 -3.13 15.38 12.49
CA THR A 30 -3.87 16.43 13.20
C THR A 30 -4.90 15.90 14.19
N MET A 31 -5.23 14.61 14.12
CA MET A 31 -6.25 13.96 14.97
C MET A 31 -5.64 13.04 16.03
N ALA A 32 -4.41 12.56 15.82
CA ALA A 32 -3.74 11.62 16.70
C ALA A 32 -2.72 12.32 17.63
N GLY A 33 -2.76 11.99 18.93
CA GLY A 33 -1.66 12.33 19.85
C GLY A 33 -0.36 11.60 19.46
N ALA A 34 0.79 12.08 19.96
CA ALA A 34 2.11 11.61 19.52
C ALA A 34 2.30 10.08 19.59
N GLU A 35 1.84 9.44 20.67
CA GLU A 35 1.93 7.98 20.83
C GLU A 35 1.03 7.23 19.82
N ALA A 36 -0.20 7.71 19.63
CA ALA A 36 -1.15 7.13 18.68
C ALA A 36 -0.65 7.29 17.23
N PHE A 37 -0.04 8.43 16.90
CA PHE A 37 0.59 8.66 15.61
C PHE A 37 1.77 7.71 15.38
N GLY A 38 2.60 7.48 16.41
CA GLY A 38 3.72 6.54 16.33
C GLY A 38 3.26 5.11 16.07
N MET A 39 2.27 4.62 16.81
CA MET A 39 1.69 3.28 16.60
C MET A 39 1.04 3.15 15.22
N LEU A 40 0.28 4.17 14.81
CA LEU A 40 -0.37 4.17 13.51
C LEU A 40 0.65 4.20 12.37
N SER A 41 1.69 5.04 12.47
CA SER A 41 2.77 5.11 11.48
C SER A 41 3.51 3.79 11.37
N GLY A 42 3.79 3.12 12.49
CA GLY A 42 4.42 1.80 12.49
C GLY A 42 3.55 0.74 11.80
N MET A 43 2.28 0.62 12.21
CA MET A 43 1.35 -0.36 11.63
C MET A 43 1.10 -0.08 10.15
N SER A 44 0.75 1.14 9.78
CA SER A 44 0.50 1.51 8.38
C SER A 44 1.75 1.40 7.52
N GLY A 45 2.94 1.66 8.08
CA GLY A 45 4.22 1.42 7.42
C GLY A 45 4.41 -0.05 7.03
N VAL A 46 4.25 -0.97 7.99
CA VAL A 46 4.39 -2.41 7.75
C VAL A 46 3.30 -2.94 6.83
N SER A 47 2.04 -2.59 7.07
CA SER A 47 0.91 -2.99 6.22
C SER A 47 1.06 -2.47 4.80
N GLY A 48 1.49 -1.22 4.62
CA GLY A 48 1.74 -0.63 3.30
C GLY A 48 2.84 -1.34 2.54
N LEU A 49 3.97 -1.62 3.19
CA LEU A 49 5.09 -2.36 2.60
C LEU A 49 4.69 -3.77 2.14
N LEU A 50 4.02 -4.54 3.01
CA LEU A 50 3.55 -5.89 2.68
C LEU A 50 2.55 -5.88 1.53
N THR A 51 1.67 -4.87 1.50
CA THR A 51 0.68 -4.71 0.43
C THR A 51 1.37 -4.40 -0.90
N ILE A 52 2.38 -3.52 -0.93
CA ILE A 52 3.17 -3.26 -2.14
C ILE A 52 3.84 -4.55 -2.64
N PHE A 53 4.45 -5.33 -1.75
CA PHE A 53 5.06 -6.60 -2.14
C PHE A 53 4.04 -7.61 -2.68
N ALA A 54 2.84 -7.68 -2.11
CA ALA A 54 1.77 -8.50 -2.64
C ALA A 54 1.37 -8.05 -4.07
N GLY A 55 1.26 -6.75 -4.32
CA GLY A 55 0.95 -6.22 -5.65
C GLY A 55 2.06 -6.51 -6.67
N ILE A 56 3.33 -6.34 -6.29
CA ILE A 56 4.48 -6.72 -7.11
C ILE A 56 4.47 -8.22 -7.40
N ALA A 57 4.14 -9.06 -6.41
CA ALA A 57 4.02 -10.50 -6.58
C ALA A 57 2.93 -10.84 -7.61
N VAL A 58 1.75 -10.21 -7.53
CA VAL A 58 0.68 -10.39 -8.52
C VAL A 58 1.13 -10.04 -9.94
N LEU A 59 1.85 -8.92 -10.11
CA LEU A 59 2.39 -8.52 -11.41
C LEU A 59 3.48 -9.47 -11.95
N ARG A 60 4.20 -10.15 -11.06
CA ARG A 60 5.31 -11.05 -11.40
C ARG A 60 4.93 -12.52 -11.48
N SER A 61 3.81 -12.92 -10.89
CA SER A 61 3.28 -14.27 -11.03
C SER A 61 3.08 -14.57 -12.52
N LYS A 62 3.43 -15.78 -12.97
CA LYS A 62 3.01 -16.22 -14.31
C LYS A 62 1.51 -16.43 -14.32
N ASP A 63 0.87 -16.12 -15.45
CA ASP A 63 -0.50 -16.59 -15.72
C ASP A 63 -0.49 -18.11 -15.94
#